data_AF-A0A925GQF9-F1
#
_entry.id   AF-A0A925GQF9-F1
#
_cell.length_a   1.000
_cell.length_b   1.000
_cell.length_c   1.000
_cell.angle_alpha   90.00
_cell.angle_beta   90.00
_cell.angle_gamma   90.00
#
_symmetry.space_group_name_H-M   'P 1'
#
loop_
_entity.id
_entity.type
_entity.pdbx_description
1 polymer ?
#
loop_
_entity_poly.entity_id
_entity_poly.type
_entity_poly.pdbx_seq_one_letter_code
_entity_poly.pdbx_strand_id
1 'polypeptide(L)'
;LYAREIYNLVLNNAKLVVLSACETGNGQLVRGEGVMSLARAFAYAGCPNIVTTLWKADDQSTADITARMHAYLRAGETKDEALRRAKLDYRREQTDPRRQSPLYWANFVFIGDAVPLRARPSWEGWALGGLSLAALLGWEYRRRSRQRSY
;
A
#
# COMPACT_ATOMS: atom_id res chain seq x y z
N LEU A 1 -3.81 -9.43 21.12
CA LEU A 1 -4.32 -9.97 19.85
C LEU A 1 -3.61 -11.29 19.59
N TYR A 2 -4.30 -12.40 19.76
CA TYR A 2 -3.78 -13.73 19.50
C TYR A 2 -4.12 -14.17 18.07
N ALA A 3 -3.28 -14.99 17.45
CA ALA A 3 -3.50 -15.48 16.08
C ALA A 3 -4.89 -16.12 15.90
N ARG A 4 -5.37 -16.85 16.91
CA ARG A 4 -6.70 -17.48 16.93
C ARG A 4 -7.87 -16.48 16.85
N GLU A 5 -7.70 -15.28 17.39
CA GLU A 5 -8.70 -14.21 17.31
C GLU A 5 -8.73 -13.61 15.90
N ILE A 6 -7.56 -13.52 15.25
CA ILE A 6 -7.42 -13.00 13.87
C ILE A 6 -8.06 -13.95 12.86
N TYR A 7 -7.93 -15.27 13.03
CA TYR A 7 -8.57 -16.25 12.15
C TYR A 7 -10.10 -16.13 12.10
N ASN A 8 -10.72 -15.58 13.14
CA ASN A 8 -12.16 -15.34 13.21
C ASN A 8 -12.56 -13.94 12.68
N LEU A 9 -11.60 -13.10 12.27
CA LEU A 9 -11.89 -11.81 11.66
C LEU A 9 -12.24 -12.00 10.18
N VAL A 10 -13.23 -11.24 9.73
CA VAL A 10 -13.60 -11.14 8.32
C VAL A 10 -13.07 -9.80 7.80
N LEU A 11 -11.89 -9.80 7.18
CA LEU A 11 -11.18 -8.59 6.74
C LEU A 11 -11.40 -8.26 5.25
N ASN A 12 -12.61 -8.52 4.74
CA ASN A 12 -12.94 -8.40 3.31
C ASN A 12 -12.67 -7.00 2.70
N ASN A 13 -12.62 -5.95 3.52
CA ASN A 13 -12.35 -4.57 3.09
C ASN A 13 -10.92 -4.09 3.41
N ALA A 14 -10.11 -4.88 4.11
CA ALA A 14 -8.74 -4.50 4.48
C ALA A 14 -7.80 -4.70 3.29
N LYS A 15 -7.42 -3.60 2.64
CA LYS A 15 -6.55 -3.64 1.45
C LYS A 15 -5.06 -3.81 1.76
N LEU A 16 -4.64 -3.49 2.98
CA LEU A 16 -3.27 -3.62 3.48
C LEU A 16 -3.29 -3.67 5.01
N VAL A 17 -2.54 -4.60 5.58
CA VAL A 17 -2.24 -4.67 7.02
C VAL A 17 -0.76 -4.38 7.25
N VAL A 18 -0.44 -3.53 8.22
CA VAL A 18 0.94 -3.25 8.65
C VAL A 18 1.12 -3.77 10.07
N LEU A 19 2.01 -4.74 10.23
CA LEU A 19 2.29 -5.40 11.49
C LEU A 19 3.59 -4.84 12.08
N SER A 20 3.44 -3.90 13.00
CA SER A 20 4.54 -3.40 13.84
C SER A 20 4.70 -4.31 15.05
N ALA A 21 5.22 -5.53 14.88
CA ALA A 21 5.26 -6.50 15.97
C ALA A 21 6.57 -7.28 16.03
N CYS A 22 7.51 -6.74 16.81
CA CYS A 22 8.41 -7.53 17.66
C CYS A 22 8.59 -6.80 19.01
N GLU A 23 7.49 -6.57 19.71
CA GLU A 23 7.47 -6.17 21.13
C GLU A 23 7.80 -7.41 22.00
N THR A 24 9.09 -7.76 22.16
CA THR A 24 9.52 -8.81 23.10
C THR A 24 9.66 -8.27 24.53
N GLY A 25 8.67 -7.50 25.00
CA GLY A 25 8.74 -6.79 26.27
C GLY A 25 8.16 -7.54 27.47
N ASN A 26 7.04 -8.27 27.33
CA ASN A 26 6.42 -8.93 28.50
C ASN A 26 5.38 -10.03 28.22
N GLY A 27 5.26 -10.50 26.97
CA GLY A 27 4.23 -11.48 26.57
C GLY A 27 4.87 -12.62 25.80
N GLN A 28 4.59 -13.86 26.24
CA GLN A 28 5.15 -15.12 25.77
C GLN A 28 5.55 -15.14 24.29
N LEU A 29 6.86 -15.25 24.04
CA LEU A 29 7.40 -15.61 22.74
C LEU A 29 7.04 -17.09 22.50
N VAL A 30 5.92 -17.34 21.82
CA VAL A 30 5.52 -18.71 21.46
C VAL A 30 6.51 -19.21 20.40
N ARG A 31 7.44 -20.04 20.87
CA ARG A 31 8.51 -20.65 20.08
C ARG A 31 7.89 -21.51 18.97
N GLY A 32 8.09 -21.12 17.71
CA GLY A 32 7.70 -21.92 16.54
C GLY A 32 6.64 -21.31 15.62
N GLU A 33 5.94 -20.25 16.02
CA GLU A 33 4.90 -19.61 15.20
C GLU A 33 5.23 -18.17 14.74
N GLY A 34 5.83 -17.34 15.59
CA GLY A 34 6.42 -16.05 15.21
C GLY A 34 5.52 -15.05 14.45
N VAL A 35 6.14 -13.98 13.94
CA VAL A 35 5.50 -12.92 13.13
C VAL A 35 4.88 -13.47 11.83
N MET A 36 5.45 -14.57 11.31
CA MET A 36 4.90 -15.30 10.17
C MET A 36 3.53 -15.95 10.46
N SER A 37 3.26 -16.43 11.68
CA SER A 37 1.93 -16.96 12.06
C SER A 37 0.88 -15.85 12.05
N LEU A 38 1.22 -14.63 12.51
CA LEU A 38 0.32 -13.48 12.41
C LEU A 38 0.08 -13.06 10.96
N ALA A 39 1.13 -12.92 10.15
CA ALA A 39 0.98 -12.59 8.73
C ALA A 39 0.11 -13.64 8.01
N ARG A 40 0.29 -14.93 8.33
CA ARG A 40 -0.55 -16.01 7.80
C ARG A 40 -2.00 -15.91 8.27
N ALA A 41 -2.23 -15.58 9.54
CA ALA A 41 -3.58 -15.40 10.08
C ALA A 41 -4.31 -14.23 9.40
N PHE A 42 -3.63 -13.10 9.19
CA PHE A 42 -4.20 -11.95 8.45
C PHE A 42 -4.46 -12.27 6.97
N ALA A 43 -3.58 -13.04 6.34
CA ALA A 43 -3.80 -13.53 4.98
C ALA A 43 -5.03 -14.44 4.92
N TYR A 44 -5.17 -15.37 5.88
CA TYR A 44 -6.32 -16.27 5.97
C TYR A 44 -7.63 -15.52 6.25
N ALA A 45 -7.59 -14.48 7.09
CA ALA A 45 -8.71 -13.60 7.37
C ALA A 45 -9.16 -12.73 6.17
N GLY A 46 -8.49 -12.86 5.02
CA GLY A 46 -8.87 -12.23 3.75
C GLY A 46 -8.12 -10.94 3.42
N CYS A 47 -7.03 -10.61 4.13
CA CYS A 47 -6.19 -9.47 3.75
C CYS A 47 -5.14 -9.87 2.72
N PRO A 48 -5.19 -9.35 1.47
CA PRO A 48 -4.29 -9.78 0.40
C PRO A 48 -2.88 -9.19 0.49
N ASN A 49 -2.68 -8.16 1.32
CA ASN A 49 -1.44 -7.38 1.35
C ASN A 49 -1.00 -7.12 2.78
N ILE A 50 0.24 -7.47 3.11
CA ILE A 50 0.77 -7.46 4.47
C ILE A 50 2.18 -6.90 4.47
N VAL A 51 2.45 -5.94 5.35
CA VAL A 51 3.79 -5.47 5.69
C VAL A 51 4.11 -5.95 7.10
N THR A 52 5.29 -6.51 7.31
CA THR A 52 5.69 -7.04 8.61
C THR A 52 7.18 -6.95 8.84
N THR A 53 7.63 -7.17 10.08
CA THR A 53 9.04 -7.10 10.48
C THR A 53 9.61 -8.49 10.77
N LEU A 54 10.80 -8.80 10.22
CA LEU A 54 11.48 -10.09 10.42
C LEU A 54 12.08 -10.25 11.84
N TRP A 55 12.46 -9.15 12.48
CA TRP A 55 13.06 -9.12 13.82
C TRP A 55 12.61 -7.88 14.59
N LYS A 56 13.02 -7.78 15.86
CA LYS A 56 12.78 -6.61 16.72
C LYS A 56 13.32 -5.34 16.09
N ALA A 57 12.38 -4.50 15.67
CA ALA A 57 12.66 -3.22 15.07
C ALA A 57 12.95 -2.18 16.16
N ASP A 58 13.84 -1.23 15.84
CA ASP A 58 13.97 0.00 16.61
C ASP A 58 12.73 0.88 16.38
N ASP A 59 12.16 1.42 17.45
CA ASP A 59 10.89 2.16 17.39
C ASP A 59 10.99 3.43 16.55
N GLN A 60 12.11 4.17 16.67
CA GLN A 60 12.31 5.41 15.92
C GLN A 60 12.42 5.14 14.42
N SER A 61 13.20 4.14 14.05
CA SER A 61 13.39 3.74 12.65
C SER A 61 12.11 3.19 12.04
N THR A 62 11.35 2.43 12.83
CA THR A 62 10.03 1.91 12.45
C THR A 62 9.04 3.03 12.19
N ALA A 63 8.95 4.00 13.10
CA ALA A 63 8.06 5.14 12.96
C ALA A 63 8.39 5.96 11.70
N ASP A 64 9.67 6.24 11.45
CA ASP A 64 10.11 7.01 10.29
C ASP A 64 9.79 6.29 8.96
N ILE A 65 10.20 5.03 8.82
CA ILE A 65 9.95 4.23 7.60
C ILE A 65 8.46 4.08 7.35
N THR A 66 7.66 3.79 8.39
CA THR A 66 6.21 3.59 8.24
C THR A 66 5.50 4.90 7.89
N ALA A 67 5.92 6.03 8.48
CA ALA A 67 5.38 7.35 8.15
C ALA A 67 5.62 7.72 6.69
N ARG A 68 6.85 7.51 6.19
CA ARG A 68 7.22 7.74 4.79
C ARG A 68 6.47 6.81 3.85
N MET A 69 6.39 5.52 4.18
CA MET A 69 5.61 4.56 3.41
C MET A 69 4.15 5.02 3.27
N HIS A 70 3.51 5.45 4.36
CA HIS A 70 2.16 5.98 4.32
C HIS A 70 2.04 7.25 3.46
N ALA A 71 3.05 8.12 3.45
CA ALA A 71 3.08 9.28 2.57
C ALA A 71 3.10 8.87 1.09
N TYR A 72 3.93 7.89 0.71
CA TYR A 72 4.00 7.37 -0.66
C TYR A 72 2.72 6.65 -1.09
N LEU A 73 2.12 5.86 -0.19
CA LEU A 73 0.81 5.25 -0.43
C LEU A 73 -0.28 6.29 -0.69
N ARG A 74 -0.31 7.38 0.09
CA ARG A 74 -1.25 8.50 -0.12
C ARG A 74 -0.96 9.23 -1.44
N ALA A 75 0.29 9.31 -1.84
CA ALA A 75 0.68 9.85 -3.14
C ALA A 75 0.23 8.97 -4.31
N GLY A 76 -0.23 7.73 -4.07
CA GLY A 76 -0.75 6.83 -5.09
C GLY A 76 0.29 5.86 -5.65
N GLU A 77 1.41 5.69 -4.97
CA GLU A 77 2.38 4.65 -5.31
C GLU A 77 1.85 3.26 -4.97
N THR A 78 2.43 2.24 -5.61
CA THR A 78 2.17 0.84 -5.29
C THR A 78 2.75 0.48 -3.92
N LYS A 79 2.22 -0.56 -3.28
CA LYS A 79 2.56 -0.91 -1.90
C LYS A 79 4.03 -1.31 -1.72
N ASP A 80 4.56 -2.04 -2.70
CA ASP A 80 5.95 -2.44 -2.81
C ASP A 80 6.88 -1.24 -3.04
N GLU A 81 6.53 -0.34 -3.96
CA GLU A 81 7.33 0.85 -4.27
C GLU A 81 7.35 1.83 -3.09
N ALA A 82 6.20 2.03 -2.44
CA ALA A 82 6.09 2.89 -1.26
C ALA A 82 7.00 2.41 -0.13
N LEU A 83 7.04 1.11 0.15
CA LEU A 83 7.95 0.54 1.16
C LEU A 83 9.42 0.66 0.71
N ARG A 84 9.71 0.36 -0.56
CA ARG A 84 11.06 0.44 -1.11
C ARG A 84 11.63 1.85 -1.00
N ARG A 85 10.86 2.87 -1.41
CA ARG A 85 11.26 4.27 -1.31
C ARG A 85 11.46 4.71 0.12
N ALA A 86 10.53 4.38 1.02
CA ALA A 86 10.67 4.69 2.43
C ALA A 86 11.99 4.15 3.03
N LYS A 87 12.36 2.90 2.71
CA LYS A 87 13.65 2.30 3.15
C LYS A 87 14.86 3.01 2.55
N LEU A 88 14.80 3.40 1.27
CA LEU A 88 15.88 4.09 0.59
C LEU A 88 16.10 5.50 1.14
N ASP A 89 15.02 6.24 1.40
CA ASP A 89 15.10 7.60 1.92
C ASP A 89 15.58 7.61 3.37
N TYR A 90 15.06 6.71 4.21
CA TYR A 90 15.60 6.50 5.56
C TYR A 90 17.12 6.30 5.53
N ARG A 91 17.61 5.41 4.65
CA ARG A 91 19.05 5.14 4.55
C ARG A 91 19.86 6.35 4.05
N ARG A 92 19.32 7.13 3.12
CA ARG A 92 19.99 8.30 2.53
C ARG A 92 20.07 9.47 3.49
N GLU A 93 19.03 9.69 4.27
CA GLU A 93 18.89 10.84 5.17
C GLU A 93 19.44 10.56 6.58
N GLN A 94 19.75 9.30 6.91
CA GLN A 94 20.24 8.94 8.23
C GLN A 94 21.65 9.49 8.50
N THR A 95 21.74 10.35 9.51
CA THR A 95 22.98 11.00 9.93
C THR A 95 23.74 10.25 11.02
N ASP A 96 23.09 9.41 11.84
CA ASP A 96 23.77 8.55 12.81
C ASP A 96 24.33 7.29 12.11
N PRO A 97 25.67 7.10 12.04
CA PRO A 97 26.27 5.95 11.38
C PRO A 97 25.80 4.60 11.96
N ARG A 98 25.44 4.55 13.25
CA ARG A 98 24.96 3.33 13.90
C ARG A 98 23.61 2.88 13.34
N ARG A 99 22.78 3.83 12.89
CA ARG A 99 21.43 3.58 12.37
C ARG A 99 21.39 3.29 10.87
N GLN A 100 22.51 3.46 10.17
CA GLN A 100 22.62 3.07 8.75
C GLN A 100 22.69 1.55 8.56
N SER A 101 23.01 0.81 9.62
CA SER A 101 23.06 -0.65 9.61
C SER A 101 21.73 -1.25 9.10
N PRO A 102 21.79 -2.33 8.27
CA PRO A 102 20.60 -3.06 7.83
C PRO A 102 19.65 -3.49 8.95
N LEU A 103 20.15 -3.61 10.19
CA LEU A 103 19.33 -3.92 11.36
C LEU A 103 18.14 -2.96 11.55
N TYR A 104 18.26 -1.70 11.12
CA TYR A 104 17.24 -0.66 11.35
C TYR A 104 16.21 -0.54 10.23
N TRP A 105 16.57 -0.89 9.00
CA TRP A 105 15.70 -0.68 7.83
C TRP A 105 15.37 -1.96 7.08
N ALA A 106 16.21 -3.00 7.11
CA ALA A 106 16.01 -4.21 6.30
C ALA A 106 14.97 -5.18 6.90
N ASN A 107 14.53 -4.95 8.14
CA ASN A 107 13.56 -5.76 8.87
C ASN A 107 12.18 -5.81 8.20
N PHE A 108 11.76 -4.77 7.48
CA PHE A 108 10.44 -4.73 6.82
C PHE A 108 10.37 -5.60 5.58
N VAL A 109 9.34 -6.43 5.50
CA VAL A 109 9.00 -7.27 4.34
C VAL A 109 7.55 -7.03 3.94
N PHE A 110 7.32 -6.95 2.63
CA PHE A 110 5.99 -6.86 2.04
C PHE A 110 5.63 -8.19 1.37
N ILE A 111 4.37 -8.62 1.56
CA ILE A 111 3.78 -9.80 0.96
C ILE A 111 2.44 -9.38 0.37
N GLY A 112 2.26 -9.54 -0.94
CA GLY A 112 1.01 -9.17 -1.62
C GLY A 112 1.24 -8.77 -3.07
N ASP A 113 0.32 -7.97 -3.59
CA ASP A 113 0.31 -7.46 -4.96
C ASP A 113 0.97 -6.07 -5.09
N ALA A 114 1.44 -5.75 -6.29
CA ALA A 114 2.01 -4.45 -6.65
C ALA A 114 0.95 -3.46 -7.16
N VAL A 115 -0.25 -3.43 -6.57
CA VAL A 115 -1.34 -2.52 -6.98
C VAL A 115 -1.46 -1.34 -6.00
N PRO A 116 -1.71 -0.11 -6.48
CA PRO A 116 -1.94 1.04 -5.60
C PRO A 116 -3.16 0.84 -4.68
N LEU A 117 -3.10 1.37 -3.46
CA LEU A 117 -4.24 1.31 -2.53
C LEU A 117 -5.44 2.15 -2.99
N ARG A 118 -5.14 3.27 -3.65
CA ARG A 118 -6.12 4.19 -4.21
C ARG A 118 -5.77 4.42 -5.66
N ALA A 119 -6.69 4.07 -6.56
CA ALA A 119 -6.57 4.41 -7.97
C ALA A 119 -6.52 5.94 -8.10
N ARG A 120 -5.50 6.46 -8.79
CA ARG A 120 -5.49 7.86 -9.21
C ARG A 120 -6.53 8.01 -10.34
N PRO A 121 -7.51 8.91 -10.21
CA PRO A 121 -8.46 9.13 -11.30
C PRO A 121 -7.70 9.70 -12.51
N SER A 122 -7.65 8.97 -13.62
CA SER A 122 -7.14 9.48 -14.88
C SER A 122 -8.26 10.28 -15.58
N TRP A 123 -8.01 11.56 -15.82
CA TRP A 123 -8.93 12.44 -16.54
C TRP A 123 -9.07 12.06 -18.03
N GLU A 124 -8.13 11.24 -18.54
CA GLU A 124 -8.06 10.76 -19.92
C GLU A 124 -9.36 10.08 -20.38
N GLY A 125 -10.00 9.29 -19.50
CA GLY A 125 -11.26 8.64 -19.82
C GLY A 125 -12.42 9.64 -20.04
N TRP A 126 -12.48 10.68 -19.22
CA TRP A 126 -13.47 11.75 -19.35
C TRP A 126 -13.17 12.65 -20.55
N ALA A 127 -11.90 12.90 -20.85
CA ALA A 127 -11.48 13.68 -22.00
C ALA A 127 -11.81 13.00 -23.33
N LEU A 128 -11.51 11.70 -23.45
CA LEU A 128 -11.86 10.91 -24.64
C LEU A 128 -13.37 10.79 -24.80
N GLY A 129 -14.09 10.52 -23.71
CA GLY A 129 -15.56 10.51 -23.70
C GLY A 129 -16.16 11.85 -24.15
N GLY A 130 -15.68 12.96 -23.60
CA GLY A 130 -16.12 14.30 -23.96
C GLY A 130 -15.84 14.66 -25.43
N LEU A 131 -14.65 14.32 -25.94
CA LEU A 131 -14.29 14.53 -27.35
C LEU A 131 -15.18 13.73 -28.30
N SER A 132 -15.44 12.45 -27.99
CA SER A 132 -16.35 11.63 -28.80
C SER A 132 -17.79 12.14 -28.80
N LEU A 133 -18.29 12.63 -27.66
CA LEU A 133 -19.62 13.22 -27.56
C LEU A 133 -19.72 14.53 -28.35
N ALA A 134 -18.71 15.40 -28.24
CA ALA A 134 -18.65 16.65 -29.01
C ALA A 134 -18.56 16.40 -30.52
N ALA A 135 -17.81 15.38 -30.93
CA ALA A 135 -17.73 14.97 -32.33
C ALA A 135 -19.08 14.44 -32.86
N LEU A 136 -19.78 13.62 -32.07
CA LEU A 136 -21.12 13.11 -32.41
C LEU A 136 -22.15 14.25 -32.50
N LEU A 137 -22.16 15.16 -31.53
CA LEU A 137 -23.06 16.31 -31.54
C LEU A 137 -22.76 17.27 -32.70
N GLY A 138 -21.47 17.50 -33.00
CA GLY A 138 -21.05 18.30 -34.15
C GLY A 138 -21.41 17.66 -35.50
N TRP A 139 -21.29 16.32 -35.59
CA TRP A 139 -21.71 15.55 -36.77
C TRP A 139 -23.22 15.61 -36.98
N GLU A 140 -24.01 15.39 -35.92
CA GLU A 140 -25.47 15.43 -35.96
C GLU A 140 -25.99 16.85 -36.29
N TYR A 141 -25.35 17.89 -35.72
CA TYR A 141 -25.67 19.28 -36.04
C TYR A 141 -25.41 19.62 -37.52
N ARG A 142 -24.26 19.23 -38.06
CA ARG A 142 -23.93 19.40 -39.50
C ARG A 142 -24.86 18.61 -40.42
N ARG A 143 -25.31 17.42 -39.99
CA ARG A 143 -26.25 16.60 -40.76
C ARG A 143 -27.62 17.27 -40.84
N ARG A 144 -28.12 17.83 -39.74
CA ARG A 144 -29.42 18.53 -39.68
C ARG A 144 -29.41 19.86 -40.43
N SER A 145 -28.29 20.60 -40.42
CA SER A 145 -28.22 21.89 -41.13
C SER A 145 -28.22 21.74 -42.65
N ARG A 146 -27.74 20.62 -43.21
CA ARG A 146 -27.76 20.34 -44.65
C ARG A 146 -29.15 20.01 -45.22
N GLN A 147 -30.12 19.63 -44.40
CA GLN A 147 -31.48 19.28 -44.85
C GLN A 147 -32.45 20.47 -44.93
N ARG A 148 -32.04 21.67 -44.48
CA ARG A 148 -32.89 22.87 -44.41
C ARG A 148 -32.69 23.87 -45.57
N SER A 149 -31.85 23.55 -46.56
CA SER A 149 -31.51 24.43 -47.70
C SER A 149 -32.09 23.97 -49.05
N TYR A 150 -33.16 23.17 -49.05
CA TYR A 150 -33.98 22.85 -50.22
C TYR A 150 -35.42 23.28 -49.92
#